data_AF-A0A4Q1RFW5-F1
#
_entry.id   AF-A0A4Q1RFW5-F1
#
_cell.length_a   1.000
_cell.length_b   1.000
_cell.length_c   1.000
_cell.angle_alpha   90.00
_cell.angle_beta   90.00
_cell.angle_gamma   90.00
#
_symmetry.space_group_name_H-M   'P 1'
#
loop_
_entity.id
_entity.type
_entity.pdbx_description
1 polymer ?
#
loop_
_entity_poly.entity_id
_entity_poly.type
_entity_poly.pdbx_seq_one_letter_code
_entity_poly.pdbx_strand_id
1 'polypeptide(L)'
;MIAIVAIPLLLWCICLVLGITFRNLSGKPSDRHLFVTGLIVFFASFYLFATPFMLLGWNIRYLLLALTVFYGICFCFAVPVTLKYLRKNKKRITGQLRTFAADRYHLLLFLLFLVMIVWQISYVVLFQHTDIDDSYYLAQANTFAFTGSVGTVEPSSGLAGFSASNQYALVSFEILYALIHNVFGVNIAFLAHTVWPVFAIVCHYAVIRAIARKVSRSLHLEFCLLYSIINLYGGSTIYGSGSFLLQRIWQGKSFFVAIFLPIMILAFLELSEKISFREVVFLWLILLAGFGTTTVAVYLYPILYFCLWAGKSISERKFRSSAMLCLPILGVLPWVLTKLVLIYTGSADTVSVQEQVTEGVDTLSYFDQLFTRFLNSRGIFLIGFIAALLIVLLFSMKRIRQVIVYPTLILFLTFANPAAITPVAQLVTGTAVYWRIFWLLHIPLTMVIAMILLAEKCVSNRERVLAVSVAATLIFSCGSSVFENGTWELRENPYKLDSRSVQIADAIHADVGTDSSKTLFLPEEISYGIREYCGDIATFINRYSSGTFEVNKKAAEYSSLQTQLYTPLYEDCHWDAAQIEQQMQSSGIDYLVLYTRTLPENTLPESFTCIWQNDEFSLFRCSQSQD
;
A
#
# COMPACT_ATOMS: atom_id res chain seq x y z
N MET A 1 12.46 -8.85 -17.59
CA MET A 1 13.69 -8.82 -16.74
C MET A 1 14.28 -7.43 -16.57
N ILE A 2 14.54 -6.65 -17.63
CA ILE A 2 15.14 -5.30 -17.53
C ILE A 2 14.30 -4.37 -16.63
N ALA A 3 12.97 -4.42 -16.73
CA ALA A 3 12.06 -3.59 -15.95
C ALA A 3 12.21 -3.74 -14.41
N ILE A 4 12.54 -4.94 -13.92
CA ILE A 4 12.73 -5.23 -12.48
C ILE A 4 13.85 -4.36 -11.89
N VAL A 5 14.85 -4.00 -12.71
CA VAL A 5 15.99 -3.19 -12.28
C VAL A 5 15.83 -1.74 -12.73
N ALA A 6 15.43 -1.50 -13.99
CA ALA A 6 15.39 -0.17 -14.57
C ALA A 6 14.36 0.76 -13.91
N ILE A 7 13.14 0.28 -13.66
CA ILE A 7 12.06 1.10 -13.08
C ILE A 7 12.41 1.50 -11.63
N PRO A 8 12.78 0.58 -10.71
CA PRO A 8 13.18 0.98 -9.36
C PRO A 8 14.37 1.91 -9.32
N LEU A 9 15.40 1.67 -10.15
CA LEU A 9 16.55 2.57 -10.26
C LEU A 9 16.14 3.99 -10.69
N LEU A 10 15.24 4.11 -11.68
CA LEU A 10 14.74 5.41 -12.10
C LEU A 10 13.97 6.10 -10.97
N LEU A 11 13.06 5.40 -10.30
CA LEU A 11 12.28 5.96 -9.19
C LEU A 11 13.18 6.41 -8.04
N TRP A 12 14.22 5.63 -7.70
CA TRP A 12 15.21 6.06 -6.69
C TRP A 12 16.01 7.28 -7.16
N CYS A 13 16.40 7.35 -8.44
CA CYS A 13 17.05 8.52 -9.01
C CYS A 13 16.16 9.77 -8.93
N ILE A 14 14.87 9.66 -9.28
CA ILE A 14 13.89 10.74 -9.16
C ILE A 14 13.80 11.21 -7.71
N CYS A 15 13.67 10.28 -6.75
CA CYS A 15 13.66 10.62 -5.33
C CYS A 15 14.95 11.38 -4.93
N LEU A 16 16.13 10.87 -5.27
CA LEU A 16 17.40 11.55 -4.96
C LEU A 16 17.46 12.96 -5.54
N VAL A 17 17.08 13.12 -6.81
CA VAL A 17 17.04 14.41 -7.53
C VAL A 17 16.12 15.39 -6.81
N LEU A 18 14.90 14.99 -6.49
CA LEU A 18 13.95 15.83 -5.77
C LEU A 18 14.44 16.23 -4.38
N GLY A 19 15.10 15.31 -3.67
CA GLY A 19 15.70 15.59 -2.37
C GLY A 19 16.80 16.66 -2.46
N ILE A 20 17.64 16.59 -3.51
CA ILE A 20 18.71 17.57 -3.76
C ILE A 20 18.12 18.94 -4.08
N THR A 21 17.17 18.99 -5.00
CA THR A 21 16.48 20.22 -5.39
C THR A 21 15.82 20.88 -4.19
N PHE A 22 15.03 20.12 -3.41
CA PHE A 22 14.34 20.64 -2.23
C PHE A 22 15.31 21.23 -1.19
N ARG A 23 16.42 20.52 -0.90
CA ARG A 23 17.43 20.99 0.06
C ARG A 23 18.07 22.31 -0.39
N ASN A 24 18.37 22.43 -1.68
CA ASN A 24 19.02 23.63 -2.22
C ASN A 24 18.08 24.83 -2.27
N LEU A 25 16.82 24.62 -2.69
CA LEU A 25 15.79 25.66 -2.66
C LEU A 25 15.50 26.14 -1.24
N SER A 26 15.61 25.24 -0.26
CA SER A 26 15.47 25.59 1.14
C SER A 26 16.60 26.50 1.67
N GLY A 27 17.71 26.71 0.96
CA GLY A 27 18.72 27.73 1.27
C GLY A 27 19.47 27.57 2.61
N LYS A 28 19.26 26.48 3.36
CA LYS A 28 20.02 26.13 4.57
C LYS A 28 20.43 24.66 4.51
N PRO A 29 21.66 24.32 4.93
CA PRO A 29 22.04 22.92 5.11
C PRO A 29 21.09 22.30 6.15
N SER A 30 20.38 21.27 5.72
CA SER A 30 19.51 20.45 6.57
C SER A 30 20.15 19.08 6.73
N ASP A 31 20.21 18.58 7.96
CA ASP A 31 20.74 17.24 8.28
C ASP A 31 19.75 16.10 7.96
N ARG A 32 18.64 16.41 7.29
CA ARG A 32 17.63 15.44 6.87
C ARG A 32 18.19 14.46 5.85
N HIS A 33 17.68 13.23 5.88
CA HIS A 33 18.06 12.23 4.90
C HIS A 33 17.55 12.62 3.50
N LEU A 34 18.50 12.79 2.58
CA LEU A 34 18.26 13.32 1.23
C LEU A 34 17.24 12.50 0.44
N PHE A 35 17.43 11.18 0.43
CA PHE A 35 16.54 10.26 -0.26
C PHE A 35 15.11 10.28 0.31
N VAL A 36 14.98 10.31 1.65
CA VAL A 36 13.65 10.32 2.31
C VAL A 36 12.93 11.63 2.04
N THR A 37 13.66 12.75 2.06
CA THR A 37 13.14 14.07 1.65
C THR A 37 12.62 14.01 0.21
N GLY A 38 13.39 13.39 -0.67
CA GLY A 38 13.02 13.14 -2.06
C GLY A 38 11.75 12.31 -2.24
N LEU A 39 11.64 11.21 -1.51
CA LEU A 39 10.49 10.33 -1.51
C LEU A 39 9.21 11.06 -1.08
N ILE A 40 9.29 11.89 -0.02
CA ILE A 40 8.18 12.75 0.43
C ILE A 40 7.77 13.71 -0.69
N VAL A 41 8.73 14.43 -1.28
CA VAL A 41 8.44 15.40 -2.35
C VAL A 41 7.86 14.72 -3.58
N PHE A 42 8.34 13.52 -3.94
CA PHE A 42 7.81 12.73 -5.05
C PHE A 42 6.32 12.44 -4.86
N PHE A 43 5.93 11.79 -3.77
CA PHE A 43 4.53 11.45 -3.52
C PHE A 43 3.65 12.69 -3.26
N ALA A 44 4.15 13.70 -2.56
CA ALA A 44 3.39 14.93 -2.29
C ALA A 44 3.12 15.72 -3.59
N SER A 45 4.15 15.92 -4.41
CA SER A 45 3.98 16.60 -5.70
C SER A 45 3.07 15.80 -6.62
N PHE A 46 3.27 14.48 -6.71
CA PHE A 46 2.43 13.60 -7.50
C PHE A 46 0.95 13.72 -7.11
N TYR A 47 0.65 13.65 -5.81
CA TYR A 47 -0.72 13.80 -5.31
C TYR A 47 -1.33 15.18 -5.63
N LEU A 48 -0.55 16.26 -5.49
CA LEU A 48 -0.98 17.61 -5.85
C LEU A 48 -1.32 17.73 -7.35
N PHE A 49 -0.46 17.21 -8.23
CA PHE A 49 -0.70 17.20 -9.66
C PHE A 49 -1.87 16.29 -10.06
N ALA A 50 -2.04 15.15 -9.40
CA ALA A 50 -3.13 14.21 -9.68
C ALA A 50 -4.49 14.71 -9.18
N THR A 51 -4.54 15.53 -8.12
CA THR A 51 -5.79 16.04 -7.52
C THR A 51 -6.78 16.62 -8.54
N PRO A 52 -6.42 17.58 -9.41
CA PRO A 52 -7.37 18.12 -10.40
C PRO A 52 -7.87 17.05 -11.37
N PHE A 53 -7.04 16.07 -11.74
CA PHE A 53 -7.45 14.97 -12.63
C PHE A 53 -8.46 14.04 -11.96
N MET A 54 -8.28 13.76 -10.66
CA MET A 54 -9.22 12.98 -9.86
C MET A 54 -10.56 13.69 -9.68
N LEU A 55 -10.56 15.02 -9.58
CA LEU A 55 -11.79 15.81 -9.37
C LEU A 55 -12.54 16.15 -10.65
N LEU A 56 -11.82 16.37 -11.75
CA LEU A 56 -12.38 16.86 -13.01
C LEU A 56 -12.51 15.77 -14.08
N GLY A 57 -12.08 14.54 -13.79
CA GLY A 57 -12.13 13.42 -14.74
C GLY A 57 -11.23 13.62 -15.97
N TRP A 58 -10.21 14.47 -15.85
CA TRP A 58 -9.31 14.76 -16.97
C TRP A 58 -8.46 13.55 -17.36
N ASN A 59 -8.09 13.49 -18.64
CA ASN A 59 -7.32 12.38 -19.15
C ASN A 59 -5.90 12.33 -18.54
N ILE A 60 -5.49 11.17 -18.02
CA ILE A 60 -4.21 10.98 -17.33
C ILE A 60 -2.98 11.19 -18.23
N ARG A 61 -3.14 11.20 -19.56
CA ARG A 61 -2.05 11.56 -20.50
C ARG A 61 -1.56 12.99 -20.28
N TYR A 62 -2.45 13.93 -19.96
CA TYR A 62 -2.04 15.31 -19.67
C TYR A 62 -1.38 15.43 -18.28
N LEU A 63 -1.76 14.57 -17.32
CA LEU A 63 -1.07 14.46 -16.03
C LEU A 63 0.38 13.98 -16.26
N LEU A 64 0.57 12.96 -17.10
CA LEU A 64 1.90 12.47 -17.47
C LEU A 64 2.77 13.58 -18.09
N LEU A 65 2.20 14.37 -19.00
CA LEU A 65 2.91 15.50 -19.60
C LEU A 65 3.34 16.52 -18.54
N ALA A 66 2.42 16.93 -17.66
CA ALA A 66 2.70 17.90 -16.60
C ALA A 66 3.81 17.40 -15.65
N LEU A 67 3.75 16.13 -15.25
CA LEU A 67 4.77 15.51 -14.40
C LEU A 67 6.12 15.40 -15.10
N THR A 68 6.13 15.06 -16.39
CA THR A 68 7.36 14.96 -17.19
C THR A 68 8.06 16.32 -17.27
N VAL A 69 7.32 17.40 -17.50
CA VAL A 69 7.86 18.77 -17.51
C VAL A 69 8.40 19.14 -16.12
N PHE A 70 7.60 18.91 -15.06
CA PHE A 70 7.99 19.25 -13.69
C PHE A 70 9.26 18.50 -13.24
N TYR A 71 9.29 17.18 -13.40
CA TYR A 71 10.45 16.36 -13.01
C TYR A 71 11.65 16.59 -13.94
N GLY A 72 11.43 16.89 -15.22
CA GLY A 72 12.47 17.31 -16.16
C GLY A 72 13.18 18.58 -15.71
N ILE A 73 12.42 19.62 -15.31
CA ILE A 73 12.98 20.86 -14.74
C ILE A 73 13.77 20.56 -13.45
N CYS A 74 13.20 19.75 -12.54
CA CYS A 74 13.89 19.34 -11.32
C CYS A 74 15.22 18.64 -11.61
N PHE A 75 15.27 17.80 -12.64
CA PHE A 75 16.45 17.06 -13.06
C PHE A 75 17.52 18.02 -13.63
N CYS A 76 17.12 18.92 -14.53
CA CYS A 76 18.00 19.95 -15.09
C CYS A 76 18.66 20.82 -14.01
N PHE A 77 17.97 21.11 -12.91
CA PHE A 77 18.53 21.84 -11.77
C PHE A 77 19.40 20.96 -10.86
N ALA A 78 18.97 19.74 -10.55
CA ALA A 78 19.66 18.88 -9.59
C ALA A 78 20.99 18.34 -10.12
N VAL A 79 21.08 17.98 -11.40
CA VAL A 79 22.27 17.32 -11.97
C VAL A 79 23.51 18.21 -11.86
N PRO A 80 23.52 19.48 -12.31
CA PRO A 80 24.68 20.36 -12.18
C PRO A 80 25.10 20.55 -10.71
N VAL A 81 24.15 20.71 -9.80
CA VAL A 81 24.44 20.90 -8.37
C VAL A 81 25.04 19.64 -7.75
N THR A 82 24.52 18.47 -8.11
CA THR A 82 25.03 17.17 -7.65
C THR A 82 26.45 16.93 -8.15
N LEU A 83 26.69 17.16 -9.45
CA LEU A 83 28.01 17.01 -10.05
C LEU A 83 29.02 17.99 -9.42
N LYS A 84 28.63 19.25 -9.19
CA LYS A 84 29.47 20.25 -8.50
C LYS A 84 29.78 19.82 -7.06
N TYR A 85 28.81 19.29 -6.33
CA TYR A 85 28.99 18.78 -4.96
C TYR A 85 29.93 17.57 -4.92
N LEU A 86 29.73 16.58 -5.79
CA LEU A 86 30.56 15.38 -5.88
C LEU A 86 32.00 15.72 -6.28
N ARG A 87 32.19 16.62 -7.25
CA ARG A 87 33.53 17.10 -7.64
C ARG A 87 34.24 17.81 -6.48
N LYS A 88 33.55 18.73 -5.79
CA LYS A 88 34.10 19.47 -4.64
C LYS A 88 34.46 18.54 -3.46
N ASN A 89 33.66 17.51 -3.21
CA ASN A 89 33.82 16.63 -2.05
C ASN A 89 34.46 15.28 -2.36
N LYS A 90 34.99 15.05 -3.58
CA LYS A 90 35.53 13.75 -4.02
C LYS A 90 36.49 13.15 -3.00
N LYS A 91 37.51 13.91 -2.58
CA LYS A 91 38.52 13.46 -1.59
C LYS A 91 37.90 13.09 -0.24
N ARG A 92 36.93 13.89 0.24
CA ARG A 92 36.23 13.65 1.52
C ARG A 92 35.38 12.38 1.45
N ILE A 93 34.61 12.21 0.38
CA ILE A 93 33.75 11.04 0.17
C ILE A 93 34.59 9.78 0.05
N THR A 94 35.67 9.81 -0.76
CA THR A 94 36.58 8.67 -0.87
C THR A 94 37.28 8.36 0.46
N GLY A 95 37.60 9.38 1.26
CA GLY A 95 38.16 9.19 2.60
C GLY A 95 37.18 8.50 3.54
N GLN A 96 35.93 8.96 3.59
CA GLN A 96 34.88 8.36 4.42
C GLN A 96 34.56 6.91 4.02
N LEU A 97 34.53 6.63 2.71
CA LEU A 97 34.35 5.26 2.21
C LEU A 97 35.52 4.35 2.61
N ARG A 98 36.76 4.84 2.53
CA ARG A 98 37.95 4.09 2.98
C ARG A 98 37.91 3.82 4.48
N THR A 99 37.55 4.80 5.31
CA THR A 99 37.42 4.58 6.76
C THR A 99 36.31 3.60 7.10
N PHE A 100 35.18 3.67 6.40
CA PHE A 100 34.08 2.72 6.58
C PHE A 100 34.47 1.30 6.15
N ALA A 101 35.16 1.16 5.01
CA ALA A 101 35.65 -0.12 4.52
C ALA A 101 36.75 -0.73 5.42
N ALA A 102 37.53 0.11 6.11
CA ALA A 102 38.53 -0.34 7.08
C ALA A 102 37.88 -0.85 8.38
N ASP A 103 36.70 -0.34 8.75
CA ASP A 103 35.90 -0.83 9.87
C ASP A 103 35.21 -2.16 9.50
N ARG A 104 35.94 -3.26 9.69
CA ARG A 104 35.49 -4.60 9.31
C ARG A 104 34.17 -4.99 9.99
N TYR A 105 33.92 -4.54 11.22
CA TYR A 105 32.70 -4.87 11.96
C TYR A 105 31.48 -4.20 11.33
N HIS A 106 31.50 -2.88 11.15
CA HIS A 106 30.38 -2.18 10.52
C HIS A 106 30.21 -2.55 9.05
N LEU A 107 31.30 -2.83 8.33
CA LEU A 107 31.23 -3.35 6.97
C LEU A 107 30.51 -4.71 6.93
N LEU A 108 30.85 -5.64 7.81
CA LEU A 108 30.20 -6.95 7.89
C LEU A 108 28.70 -6.82 8.20
N LEU A 109 28.33 -5.99 9.19
CA LEU A 109 26.92 -5.75 9.51
C LEU A 109 26.16 -5.12 8.35
N PHE A 110 26.79 -4.20 7.62
CA PHE A 110 26.19 -3.59 6.43
C PHE A 110 25.98 -4.61 5.31
N LEU A 111 26.96 -5.49 5.07
CA LEU A 111 26.83 -6.57 4.09
C LEU A 111 25.75 -7.58 4.50
N LEU A 112 25.70 -7.98 5.77
CA LEU A 112 24.64 -8.86 6.29
C LEU A 112 23.26 -8.23 6.11
N PHE A 113 23.14 -6.94 6.41
CA PHE A 113 21.89 -6.20 6.22
C PHE A 113 21.50 -6.13 4.74
N LEU A 114 22.46 -5.90 3.85
CA LEU A 114 22.21 -5.93 2.40
C LEU A 114 21.76 -7.32 1.93
N VAL A 115 22.40 -8.39 2.41
CA VAL A 115 22.02 -9.77 2.11
C VAL A 115 20.59 -10.05 2.59
N MET A 116 20.21 -9.61 3.79
CA MET A 116 18.83 -9.74 4.29
C MET A 116 17.82 -9.03 3.39
N ILE A 117 18.10 -7.80 2.96
CA ILE A 117 17.23 -7.06 2.04
C ILE A 117 17.11 -7.79 0.69
N VAL A 118 18.24 -8.21 0.12
CA VAL A 118 18.26 -8.92 -1.17
C VAL A 118 17.50 -10.24 -1.06
N TRP A 119 17.66 -10.98 0.03
CA TRP A 119 16.94 -12.22 0.27
C TRP A 119 15.43 -11.99 0.40
N GLN A 120 14.99 -10.98 1.17
CA GLN A 120 13.58 -10.61 1.28
C GLN A 120 12.98 -10.22 -0.08
N ILE A 121 13.67 -9.37 -0.85
CA ILE A 121 13.24 -8.98 -2.19
C ILE A 121 13.17 -10.20 -3.11
N SER A 122 14.18 -11.08 -3.07
CA SER A 122 14.22 -12.28 -3.91
C SER A 122 13.07 -13.22 -3.60
N TYR A 123 12.75 -13.43 -2.32
CA TYR A 123 11.60 -14.23 -1.93
C TYR A 123 10.29 -13.62 -2.44
N VAL A 124 10.09 -12.33 -2.18
CA VAL A 124 8.89 -11.62 -2.65
C VAL A 124 8.81 -11.61 -4.17
N VAL A 125 9.91 -11.63 -4.93
CA VAL A 125 9.90 -11.66 -6.40
C VAL A 125 9.62 -13.04 -6.97
N LEU A 126 10.17 -14.10 -6.36
CA LEU A 126 10.12 -15.47 -6.89
C LEU A 126 8.87 -16.24 -6.47
N PHE A 127 8.31 -15.92 -5.31
CA PHE A 127 7.13 -16.58 -4.76
C PHE A 127 5.88 -15.70 -4.93
N GLN A 128 4.72 -16.32 -4.86
CA GLN A 128 3.41 -15.68 -4.89
C GLN A 128 2.57 -16.12 -3.69
N HIS A 129 1.57 -15.31 -3.37
CA HIS A 129 0.42 -15.69 -2.57
C HIS A 129 -0.79 -14.95 -3.13
N THR A 130 -1.98 -15.46 -2.87
CA THR A 130 -3.22 -14.77 -3.25
C THR A 130 -3.50 -13.62 -2.28
N ASP A 131 -3.84 -12.45 -2.80
CA ASP A 131 -4.46 -11.37 -2.03
C ASP A 131 -5.74 -10.90 -2.73
N ILE A 132 -6.86 -11.26 -2.12
CA ILE A 132 -8.20 -10.97 -2.63
C ILE A 132 -8.50 -9.47 -2.80
N ASP A 133 -7.74 -8.57 -2.17
CA ASP A 133 -7.94 -7.12 -2.34
C ASP A 133 -7.36 -6.61 -3.67
N ASP A 134 -6.49 -7.38 -4.31
CA ASP A 134 -5.87 -6.99 -5.59
C ASP A 134 -6.90 -6.95 -6.73
N SER A 135 -7.97 -7.76 -6.63
CA SER A 135 -9.11 -7.74 -7.55
C SER A 135 -9.88 -6.41 -7.60
N TYR A 136 -9.61 -5.51 -6.64
CA TYR A 136 -10.06 -4.12 -6.69
C TYR A 136 -8.92 -3.15 -7.03
N TYR A 137 -7.77 -3.22 -6.34
CA TYR A 137 -6.71 -2.21 -6.47
C TYR A 137 -5.96 -2.29 -7.80
N LEU A 138 -5.58 -3.50 -8.24
CA LEU A 138 -4.92 -3.68 -9.54
C LEU A 138 -5.93 -3.46 -10.67
N ALA A 139 -7.17 -3.92 -10.49
CA ALA A 139 -8.27 -3.63 -11.39
C ALA A 139 -8.49 -2.12 -11.59
N GLN A 140 -8.37 -1.33 -10.53
CA GLN A 140 -8.50 0.13 -10.60
C GLN A 140 -7.36 0.76 -11.40
N ALA A 141 -6.11 0.33 -11.17
CA ALA A 141 -4.97 0.79 -11.95
C ALA A 141 -5.09 0.41 -13.44
N ASN A 142 -5.55 -0.81 -13.76
CA ASN A 142 -5.81 -1.26 -15.13
C ASN A 142 -6.93 -0.46 -15.79
N THR A 143 -8.00 -0.17 -15.05
CA THR A 143 -9.11 0.66 -15.53
C THR A 143 -8.64 2.06 -15.90
N PHE A 144 -7.79 2.68 -15.08
CA PHE A 144 -7.22 4.00 -15.38
C PHE A 144 -6.29 3.96 -16.59
N ALA A 145 -5.46 2.92 -16.71
CA ALA A 145 -4.57 2.74 -17.85
C ALA A 145 -5.35 2.59 -19.17
N PHE A 146 -6.40 1.77 -19.17
CA PHE A 146 -7.22 1.50 -20.34
C PHE A 146 -8.10 2.70 -20.74
N THR A 147 -8.90 3.22 -19.82
CA THR A 147 -9.85 4.31 -20.11
C THR A 147 -9.19 5.68 -20.22
N GLY A 148 -8.01 5.84 -19.62
CA GLY A 148 -7.33 7.12 -19.48
C GLY A 148 -8.03 8.10 -18.54
N SER A 149 -9.09 7.70 -17.84
CA SER A 149 -9.91 8.56 -16.97
C SER A 149 -10.00 7.98 -15.56
N VAL A 150 -10.16 8.85 -14.56
CA VAL A 150 -10.21 8.45 -13.14
C VAL A 150 -11.64 8.49 -12.64
N GLY A 151 -12.10 7.40 -12.01
CA GLY A 151 -13.37 7.35 -11.27
C GLY A 151 -14.63 7.22 -12.13
N THR A 152 -14.50 6.94 -13.42
CA THR A 152 -15.63 6.85 -14.38
C THR A 152 -16.22 5.45 -14.51
N VAL A 153 -15.40 4.42 -14.32
CA VAL A 153 -15.77 3.01 -14.48
C VAL A 153 -15.49 2.27 -13.17
N GLU A 154 -16.44 1.44 -12.75
CA GLU A 154 -16.26 0.58 -11.59
C GLU A 154 -15.13 -0.44 -11.85
N PRO A 155 -14.06 -0.46 -11.02
CA PRO A 155 -12.87 -1.25 -11.31
C PRO A 155 -13.05 -2.76 -11.42
N SER A 156 -13.78 -3.36 -10.46
CA SER A 156 -13.82 -4.81 -10.26
C SER A 156 -14.65 -5.54 -11.31
N SER A 157 -15.62 -4.86 -11.91
CA SER A 157 -16.43 -5.37 -13.02
C SER A 157 -15.97 -4.81 -14.36
N GLY A 158 -15.60 -3.53 -14.45
CA GLY A 158 -15.34 -2.87 -15.72
C GLY A 158 -16.57 -2.63 -16.59
N LEU A 159 -17.77 -2.92 -16.08
CA LEU A 159 -19.01 -2.82 -16.85
C LEU A 159 -19.36 -1.36 -17.15
N ALA A 160 -19.78 -1.10 -18.39
CA ALA A 160 -20.25 0.21 -18.79
C ALA A 160 -21.51 0.62 -17.99
N GLY A 161 -21.57 1.89 -17.59
CA GLY A 161 -22.69 2.42 -16.79
C GLY A 161 -22.59 2.16 -15.28
N PHE A 162 -21.59 1.41 -14.82
CA PHE A 162 -21.30 1.23 -13.39
C PHE A 162 -20.33 2.30 -12.91
N SER A 163 -20.72 3.02 -11.86
CA SER A 163 -19.89 4.08 -11.29
C SER A 163 -18.93 3.55 -10.23
N ALA A 164 -17.70 4.09 -10.21
CA ALA A 164 -16.72 3.76 -9.18
C ALA A 164 -17.16 4.26 -7.79
N SER A 165 -16.77 3.54 -6.74
CA SER A 165 -17.04 3.96 -5.37
C SER A 165 -16.27 5.21 -4.97
N ASN A 166 -17.01 6.21 -4.47
CA ASN A 166 -16.45 7.46 -3.96
C ASN A 166 -15.58 7.28 -2.70
N GLN A 167 -15.61 6.11 -2.06
CA GLN A 167 -14.71 5.79 -0.95
C GLN A 167 -13.24 5.88 -1.37
N TYR A 168 -12.94 5.47 -2.60
CA TYR A 168 -11.61 5.46 -3.19
C TYR A 168 -11.24 6.76 -3.91
N ALA A 169 -12.11 7.78 -3.87
CA ALA A 169 -11.81 9.08 -4.42
C ALA A 169 -10.61 9.74 -3.72
N LEU A 170 -9.89 10.58 -4.46
CA LEU A 170 -8.70 11.29 -3.99
C LEU A 170 -7.59 10.35 -3.46
N VAL A 171 -7.39 9.22 -4.13
CA VAL A 171 -6.22 8.35 -3.94
C VAL A 171 -5.46 8.29 -5.25
N SER A 172 -4.16 8.56 -5.22
CA SER A 172 -3.34 8.64 -6.43
C SER A 172 -2.42 7.44 -6.62
N PHE A 173 -2.39 6.50 -5.68
CA PHE A 173 -1.48 5.36 -5.72
C PHE A 173 -1.68 4.48 -6.96
N GLU A 174 -2.93 4.16 -7.29
CA GLU A 174 -3.31 3.34 -8.44
C GLU A 174 -3.11 4.11 -9.77
N ILE A 175 -3.26 5.44 -9.74
CA ILE A 175 -2.93 6.32 -10.88
C ILE A 175 -1.43 6.27 -11.18
N LEU A 176 -0.57 6.19 -10.14
CA LEU A 176 0.87 6.05 -10.34
C LEU A 176 1.20 4.75 -11.07
N TYR A 177 0.56 3.64 -10.73
CA TYR A 177 0.72 2.38 -11.48
C TYR A 177 0.30 2.51 -12.94
N ALA A 178 -0.87 3.10 -13.19
CA ALA A 178 -1.36 3.33 -14.56
C ALA A 178 -0.38 4.17 -15.39
N LEU A 179 0.23 5.20 -14.80
CA LEU A 179 1.21 6.04 -15.48
C LEU A 179 2.53 5.30 -15.74
N ILE A 180 3.01 4.49 -14.80
CA ILE A 180 4.21 3.65 -15.02
C ILE A 180 3.94 2.63 -16.11
N HIS A 181 2.75 2.00 -16.13
CA HIS A 181 2.31 1.15 -17.23
C HIS A 181 2.37 1.90 -18.57
N ASN A 182 1.77 3.09 -18.67
CA ASN A 182 1.76 3.89 -19.90
C ASN A 182 3.16 4.32 -20.38
N VAL A 183 4.12 4.52 -19.46
CA VAL A 183 5.49 4.93 -19.80
C VAL A 183 6.36 3.74 -20.22
N PHE A 184 6.23 2.59 -19.56
CA PHE A 184 7.14 1.45 -19.74
C PHE A 184 6.54 0.26 -20.49
N GLY A 185 5.23 0.25 -20.74
CA GLY A 185 4.52 -0.87 -21.37
C GLY A 185 4.54 -2.16 -20.53
N VAL A 186 4.66 -2.04 -19.19
CA VAL A 186 4.71 -3.20 -18.29
C VAL A 186 3.32 -3.54 -17.77
N ASN A 187 2.96 -4.82 -17.75
CA ASN A 187 1.70 -5.27 -17.13
C ASN A 187 1.63 -4.81 -15.65
N ILE A 188 0.44 -4.42 -15.20
CA ILE A 188 0.23 -3.83 -13.87
C ILE A 188 0.40 -4.85 -12.75
N ALA A 189 -0.09 -6.08 -12.91
CA ALA A 189 0.15 -7.14 -11.93
C ALA A 189 1.63 -7.48 -11.82
N PHE A 190 2.36 -7.57 -12.94
CA PHE A 190 3.82 -7.72 -12.92
C PHE A 190 4.52 -6.54 -12.22
N LEU A 191 4.07 -5.31 -12.49
CA LEU A 191 4.59 -4.11 -11.86
C LEU A 191 4.35 -4.13 -10.35
N ALA A 192 3.14 -4.44 -9.89
CA ALA A 192 2.76 -4.50 -8.48
C ALA A 192 3.46 -5.65 -7.74
N HIS A 193 3.40 -6.88 -8.25
CA HIS A 193 3.86 -8.08 -7.53
C HIS A 193 5.36 -8.35 -7.65
N THR A 194 6.06 -7.75 -8.63
CA THR A 194 7.48 -8.04 -8.90
C THR A 194 8.36 -6.80 -8.91
N VAL A 195 7.98 -5.72 -9.60
CA VAL A 195 8.85 -4.55 -9.79
C VAL A 195 8.78 -3.60 -8.59
N TRP A 196 7.57 -3.29 -8.13
CA TRP A 196 7.32 -2.35 -7.03
C TRP A 196 7.93 -2.77 -5.69
N PRO A 197 7.90 -4.07 -5.28
CA PRO A 197 8.49 -4.49 -4.01
C PRO A 197 10.00 -4.22 -3.95
N VAL A 198 10.71 -4.33 -5.08
CA VAL A 198 12.13 -3.96 -5.19
C VAL A 198 12.32 -2.50 -4.77
N PHE A 199 11.53 -1.58 -5.33
CA PHE A 199 11.57 -0.16 -4.98
C PHE A 199 11.18 0.08 -3.52
N ALA A 200 10.04 -0.45 -3.10
CA ALA A 200 9.39 -0.12 -1.83
C ALA A 200 10.11 -0.71 -0.61
N ILE A 201 10.61 -1.94 -0.68
CA ILE A 201 11.35 -2.56 0.44
C ILE A 201 12.66 -1.79 0.70
N VAL A 202 13.37 -1.37 -0.36
CA VAL A 202 14.57 -0.53 -0.21
C VAL A 202 14.21 0.84 0.37
N CYS A 203 13.11 1.45 -0.07
CA CYS A 203 12.61 2.71 0.50
C CYS A 203 12.32 2.59 1.99
N HIS A 204 11.63 1.52 2.40
CA HIS A 204 11.34 1.20 3.78
C HIS A 204 12.62 1.15 4.62
N TYR A 205 13.60 0.33 4.22
CA TYR A 205 14.85 0.20 4.96
C TYR A 205 15.71 1.47 4.95
N ALA A 206 15.62 2.31 3.92
CA ALA A 206 16.25 3.63 3.91
C ALA A 206 15.66 4.56 5.00
N VAL A 207 14.33 4.52 5.19
CA VAL A 207 13.64 5.25 6.27
C VAL A 207 14.02 4.69 7.63
N ILE A 208 13.99 3.37 7.80
CA ILE A 208 14.37 2.71 9.05
C ILE A 208 15.82 3.03 9.43
N ARG A 209 16.75 3.01 8.48
CA ARG A 209 18.14 3.41 8.74
C ARG A 209 18.26 4.88 9.11
N ALA A 210 17.42 5.76 8.57
CA ALA A 210 17.40 7.16 8.97
C ALA A 210 16.91 7.33 10.41
N ILE A 211 15.87 6.59 10.83
CA ILE A 211 15.41 6.53 12.23
C ILE A 211 16.51 5.96 13.13
N ALA A 212 17.12 4.84 12.75
CA ALA A 212 18.17 4.16 13.51
C ALA A 212 19.29 5.13 13.89
N ARG A 213 19.78 5.95 12.93
CA ARG A 213 20.84 6.95 13.19
C ARG A 213 20.43 8.08 14.14
N LYS A 214 19.13 8.34 14.31
CA LYS A 214 18.61 9.31 15.29
C LYS A 214 18.44 8.70 16.67
N VAL A 215 18.17 7.39 16.73
CA VAL A 215 18.08 6.63 17.98
C VAL A 215 19.48 6.37 18.54
N SER A 216 20.34 5.72 17.76
CA SER A 216 21.73 5.42 18.10
C SER A 216 22.64 5.63 16.90
N ARG A 217 23.71 6.41 17.06
CA ARG A 217 24.71 6.59 15.98
C ARG A 217 25.63 5.37 15.85
N SER A 218 25.99 4.76 16.97
CA SER A 218 26.89 3.60 17.01
C SER A 218 26.18 2.34 16.56
N LEU A 219 24.98 2.05 17.06
CA LEU A 219 24.30 0.78 16.84
C LEU A 219 23.26 0.82 15.70
N HIS A 220 23.42 1.73 14.75
CA HIS A 220 22.41 1.96 13.71
C HIS A 220 22.28 0.78 12.73
N LEU A 221 23.31 -0.04 12.54
CA LEU A 221 23.26 -1.22 11.67
C LEU A 221 22.65 -2.42 12.40
N GLU A 222 23.01 -2.62 13.66
CA GLU A 222 22.40 -3.60 14.57
C GLU A 222 20.89 -3.33 14.70
N PHE A 223 20.50 -2.07 14.83
CA PHE A 223 19.10 -1.65 14.78
C PHE A 223 18.43 -2.13 13.49
N CYS A 224 19.05 -1.88 12.33
CA CYS A 224 18.47 -2.25 11.05
C CYS A 224 18.34 -3.76 10.88
N LEU A 225 19.32 -4.53 11.37
CA LEU A 225 19.29 -5.99 11.38
C LEU A 225 18.17 -6.52 12.27
N LEU A 226 18.09 -6.07 13.53
CA LEU A 226 17.02 -6.47 14.44
C LEU A 226 15.64 -6.09 13.90
N TYR A 227 15.52 -4.90 13.28
CA TYR A 227 14.28 -4.46 12.63
C TYR A 227 13.91 -5.31 11.41
N SER A 228 14.91 -5.74 10.63
CA SER A 228 14.69 -6.66 9.52
C SER A 228 14.22 -8.04 10.00
N ILE A 229 14.83 -8.55 11.09
CA ILE A 229 14.48 -9.84 11.70
C ILE A 229 13.07 -9.80 12.29
N ILE A 230 12.70 -8.77 13.06
CA ILE A 230 11.36 -8.67 13.64
C ILE A 230 10.25 -8.53 12.60
N ASN A 231 10.53 -7.88 11.47
CA ASN A 231 9.57 -7.86 10.36
C ASN A 231 9.48 -9.23 9.69
N LEU A 232 10.59 -9.93 9.53
CA LEU A 232 10.58 -11.27 8.95
C LEU A 232 9.82 -12.29 9.80
N TYR A 233 9.99 -12.23 11.13
CA TYR A 233 9.33 -13.12 12.09
C TYR A 233 8.02 -12.54 12.67
N GLY A 234 7.50 -11.49 12.04
CA GLY A 234 6.22 -10.86 12.38
C GLY A 234 4.99 -11.51 11.72
N GLY A 235 5.12 -12.72 11.15
CA GLY A 235 4.11 -13.40 10.34
C GLY A 235 2.95 -14.01 11.12
N SER A 236 2.91 -13.81 12.44
CA SER A 236 1.83 -14.31 13.31
C SER A 236 0.51 -13.56 13.11
N THR A 237 0.52 -12.39 12.46
CA THR A 237 -0.67 -11.61 12.14
C THR A 237 -0.53 -11.00 10.75
N ILE A 238 -1.56 -11.14 9.91
CA ILE A 238 -1.62 -10.49 8.60
C ILE A 238 -1.69 -8.95 8.71
N TYR A 239 -1.99 -8.43 9.91
CA TYR A 239 -2.10 -7.01 10.22
C TYR A 239 -0.81 -6.42 10.83
N GLY A 240 0.27 -7.20 10.90
CA GLY A 240 1.56 -6.79 11.42
C GLY A 240 2.41 -6.03 10.39
N SER A 241 3.40 -5.28 10.88
CA SER A 241 4.33 -4.53 10.01
C SER A 241 5.13 -5.42 9.05
N GLY A 242 5.46 -6.64 9.47
CA GLY A 242 6.11 -7.64 8.62
C GLY A 242 5.28 -8.03 7.41
N SER A 243 3.99 -8.34 7.63
CA SER A 243 3.03 -8.68 6.59
C SER A 243 2.79 -7.51 5.63
N PHE A 244 2.63 -6.27 6.13
CA PHE A 244 2.55 -5.10 5.26
C PHE A 244 3.81 -4.88 4.41
N LEU A 245 4.99 -5.18 4.94
CA LEU A 245 6.26 -5.01 4.22
C LEU A 245 6.54 -6.11 3.19
N LEU A 246 6.23 -7.37 3.52
CA LEU A 246 6.69 -8.52 2.74
C LEU A 246 5.58 -9.24 2.00
N GLN A 247 4.33 -9.18 2.46
CA GLN A 247 3.19 -9.77 1.75
C GLN A 247 2.45 -8.76 0.88
N ARG A 248 2.39 -7.46 1.22
CA ARG A 248 1.40 -6.58 0.56
C ARG A 248 1.93 -5.20 0.21
N ILE A 249 3.24 -5.00 0.14
CA ILE A 249 3.87 -3.68 0.02
C ILE A 249 3.51 -2.92 -1.27
N TRP A 250 2.93 -3.63 -2.23
CA TRP A 250 2.37 -3.08 -3.47
C TRP A 250 1.00 -2.45 -3.31
N GLN A 251 0.32 -2.63 -2.18
CA GLN A 251 -0.94 -1.94 -1.88
C GLN A 251 -0.66 -0.60 -1.21
N GLY A 252 -1.45 0.42 -1.56
CA GLY A 252 -1.28 1.77 -1.03
C GLY A 252 -1.36 1.87 0.49
N LYS A 253 -2.25 1.09 1.13
CA LYS A 253 -2.36 1.00 2.61
C LYS A 253 -1.11 0.42 3.26
N SER A 254 -0.51 -0.60 2.65
CA SER A 254 0.69 -1.25 3.15
C SER A 254 1.90 -0.33 3.00
N PHE A 255 2.01 0.34 1.84
CA PHE A 255 3.02 1.36 1.60
C PHE A 255 2.92 2.51 2.61
N PHE A 256 1.71 2.99 2.91
CA PHE A 256 1.46 3.99 3.95
C PHE A 256 1.98 3.55 5.32
N VAL A 257 1.58 2.36 5.78
CA VAL A 257 1.95 1.83 7.10
C VAL A 257 3.45 1.55 7.20
N ALA A 258 4.04 0.94 6.18
CA ALA A 258 5.43 0.56 6.18
C ALA A 258 6.39 1.74 5.99
N ILE A 259 5.98 2.81 5.30
CA ILE A 259 6.90 3.90 4.92
C ILE A 259 6.48 5.25 5.49
N PHE A 260 5.23 5.69 5.26
CA PHE A 260 4.82 7.04 5.64
C PHE A 260 4.57 7.24 7.13
N LEU A 261 4.08 6.22 7.85
CA LEU A 261 3.99 6.30 9.31
C LEU A 261 5.40 6.43 9.95
N PRO A 262 6.41 5.57 9.62
CA PRO A 262 7.78 5.79 10.08
C PRO A 262 8.41 7.11 9.64
N ILE A 263 8.10 7.61 8.43
CA ILE A 263 8.55 8.94 7.99
C ILE A 263 8.04 10.05 8.91
N MET A 264 6.79 9.99 9.36
CA MET A 264 6.25 10.98 10.29
C MET A 264 6.97 10.94 11.65
N ILE A 265 7.26 9.74 12.16
CA ILE A 265 8.08 9.56 13.36
C ILE A 265 9.48 10.16 13.17
N LEU A 266 10.13 9.86 12.04
CA LEU A 266 11.43 10.42 11.68
C LEU A 266 11.38 11.95 11.64
N ALA A 267 10.34 12.52 11.02
CA ALA A 267 10.19 13.97 10.92
C ALA A 267 10.13 14.61 12.32
N PHE A 268 9.37 14.04 13.26
CA PHE A 268 9.30 14.53 14.63
C PHE A 268 10.59 14.32 15.43
N LEU A 269 11.35 13.25 15.17
CA LEU A 269 12.71 13.08 15.74
C LEU A 269 13.70 14.15 15.25
N GLU A 270 13.47 14.68 14.05
CA GLU A 270 14.31 15.71 13.41
C GLU A 270 13.86 17.14 13.69
N LEU A 271 12.67 17.35 14.26
CA LEU A 271 12.17 18.67 14.59
C LEU A 271 13.05 19.36 15.61
N SER A 272 13.36 20.63 15.33
CA SER A 272 13.97 21.52 16.31
C SER A 272 12.95 21.88 17.40
N GLU A 273 13.43 22.49 18.49
CA GLU A 273 12.52 23.01 19.53
C GLU A 273 11.84 24.32 19.10
N LYS A 274 12.48 25.10 18.21
CA LYS A 274 11.93 26.33 17.65
C LYS A 274 11.47 26.07 16.23
N ILE A 275 10.17 25.81 16.09
CA ILE A 275 9.59 25.46 14.81
C ILE A 275 9.65 26.64 13.84
N SER A 276 10.15 26.36 12.65
CA SER A 276 10.23 27.27 11.53
C SER A 276 9.09 27.00 10.54
N PHE A 277 8.71 28.00 9.75
CA PHE A 277 7.70 27.81 8.71
C PHE A 277 8.11 26.74 7.67
N ARG A 278 9.41 26.52 7.47
CA ARG A 278 9.91 25.45 6.60
C ARG A 278 9.64 24.05 7.14
N GLU A 279 9.66 23.87 8.47
CA GLU A 279 9.23 22.61 9.09
C GLU A 279 7.73 22.41 8.94
N VAL A 280 6.93 23.48 9.06
CA VAL A 280 5.48 23.44 8.79
C VAL A 280 5.19 22.98 7.36
N VAL A 281 5.81 23.60 6.35
CA VAL A 281 5.65 23.20 4.94
C VAL A 281 6.10 21.75 4.73
N PHE A 282 7.20 21.33 5.34
CA PHE A 282 7.68 19.96 5.20
C PHE A 282 6.71 18.94 5.81
N LEU A 283 6.15 19.20 6.99
CA LEU A 283 5.13 18.35 7.60
C LEU A 283 3.84 18.31 6.78
N TRP A 284 3.45 19.43 6.16
CA TRP A 284 2.32 19.48 5.24
C TRP A 284 2.56 18.59 4.00
N LEU A 285 3.76 18.64 3.40
CA LEU A 285 4.13 17.75 2.30
C LEU A 285 4.09 16.27 2.72
N ILE A 286 4.53 15.95 3.95
CA ILE A 286 4.45 14.58 4.48
C ILE A 286 2.99 14.12 4.54
N LEU A 287 2.08 14.94 5.09
CA LEU A 287 0.65 14.62 5.16
C LEU A 287 0.04 14.38 3.78
N LEU A 288 0.32 15.25 2.80
CA LEU A 288 -0.13 15.08 1.41
C LEU A 288 0.39 13.79 0.78
N ALA A 289 1.68 13.48 0.97
CA ALA A 289 2.28 12.26 0.47
C ALA A 289 1.58 11.02 1.03
N GLY A 290 1.23 11.02 2.33
CA GLY A 290 0.44 9.94 2.93
C GLY A 290 -0.99 9.85 2.38
N PHE A 291 -1.70 10.97 2.24
CA PHE A 291 -3.07 10.98 1.72
C PHE A 291 -3.17 10.40 0.30
N GLY A 292 -2.19 10.68 -0.55
CA GLY A 292 -2.15 10.13 -1.91
C GLY A 292 -1.99 8.61 -1.97
N THR A 293 -1.57 7.95 -0.89
CA THR A 293 -1.36 6.50 -0.89
C THR A 293 -2.60 5.67 -0.59
N THR A 294 -3.52 6.15 0.26
CA THR A 294 -4.68 5.33 0.67
C THR A 294 -5.76 6.17 1.33
N THR A 295 -7.00 5.72 1.23
CA THR A 295 -8.17 6.29 1.91
C THR A 295 -8.00 6.29 3.44
N VAL A 296 -7.31 5.30 3.98
CA VAL A 296 -7.06 5.14 5.43
C VAL A 296 -6.23 6.29 6.00
N ALA A 297 -5.33 6.85 5.20
CA ALA A 297 -4.42 7.91 5.65
C ALA A 297 -5.18 9.17 6.06
N VAL A 298 -6.38 9.40 5.51
CA VAL A 298 -7.19 10.59 5.76
C VAL A 298 -7.57 10.74 7.22
N TYR A 299 -7.84 9.65 7.94
CA TYR A 299 -8.12 9.69 9.37
C TYR A 299 -6.92 9.23 10.20
N LEU A 300 -6.19 8.20 9.74
CA LEU A 300 -5.13 7.59 10.54
C LEU A 300 -3.90 8.48 10.66
N TYR A 301 -3.58 9.26 9.62
CA TYR A 301 -2.42 10.12 9.63
C TYR A 301 -2.59 11.36 10.53
N PRO A 302 -3.75 12.06 10.52
CA PRO A 302 -4.04 13.10 11.49
C PRO A 302 -4.04 12.62 12.93
N ILE A 303 -4.52 11.39 13.20
CA ILE A 303 -4.45 10.80 14.55
C ILE A 303 -2.99 10.63 14.99
N LEU A 304 -2.13 10.04 14.15
CA LEU A 304 -0.71 9.92 14.47
C LEU A 304 -0.06 11.30 14.68
N TYR A 305 -0.34 12.24 13.78
CA TYR A 305 0.16 13.60 13.87
C TYR A 305 -0.27 14.28 15.18
N PHE A 306 -1.53 14.13 15.58
CA PHE A 306 -2.05 14.65 16.84
C PHE A 306 -1.31 14.04 18.03
N CYS A 307 -1.11 12.72 18.05
CA CYS A 307 -0.41 12.05 19.15
C CYS A 307 1.05 12.53 19.26
N LEU A 308 1.74 12.70 18.14
CA LEU A 308 3.10 13.24 18.07
C LEU A 308 3.16 14.72 18.49
N TRP A 309 2.23 15.53 17.99
CA TRP A 309 2.08 16.94 18.33
C TRP A 309 1.83 17.15 19.83
N ALA A 310 0.88 16.41 20.41
CA ALA A 310 0.54 16.48 21.82
C ALA A 310 1.73 16.01 22.68
N GLY A 311 2.38 14.90 22.30
CA GLY A 311 3.56 14.39 23.00
C GLY A 311 4.71 15.40 23.04
N LYS A 312 5.01 16.06 21.90
CA LYS A 312 6.01 17.14 21.84
C LYS A 312 5.57 18.37 22.63
N SER A 313 4.30 18.78 22.51
CA SER A 313 3.77 19.99 23.16
C SER A 313 3.79 19.90 24.68
N ILE A 314 3.36 18.76 25.24
CA ILE A 314 3.40 18.49 26.69
C ILE A 314 4.84 18.50 27.20
N SER A 315 5.76 17.93 26.42
CA SER A 315 7.15 17.76 26.80
C SER A 315 7.99 19.04 26.68
N GLU A 316 7.74 19.88 25.67
CA GLU A 316 8.49 21.11 25.43
C GLU A 316 7.86 22.35 26.07
N ARG A 317 6.52 22.35 26.27
CA ARG A 317 5.75 23.47 26.84
C ARG A 317 5.99 24.80 26.11
N LYS A 318 6.27 24.75 24.80
CA LYS A 318 6.49 25.92 23.94
C LYS A 318 5.24 26.23 23.13
N PHE A 319 4.39 27.13 23.63
CA PHE A 319 3.12 27.47 23.01
C PHE A 319 3.24 27.88 21.54
N ARG A 320 4.18 28.79 21.21
CA ARG A 320 4.38 29.24 19.82
C ARG A 320 4.76 28.10 18.88
N SER A 321 5.70 27.25 19.28
CA SER A 321 6.10 26.07 18.49
C SER A 321 4.93 25.10 18.32
N SER A 322 4.18 24.85 19.39
CA SER A 322 2.99 23.99 19.38
C SER A 322 1.89 24.52 18.44
N ALA A 323 1.59 25.82 18.49
CA ALA A 323 0.62 26.47 17.62
C ALA A 323 1.05 26.41 16.13
N MET A 324 2.34 26.60 15.84
CA MET A 324 2.85 26.46 14.46
C MET A 324 2.67 25.04 13.92
N LEU A 325 2.76 24.02 14.77
CA LEU A 325 2.53 22.64 14.38
C LEU A 325 1.05 22.31 14.13
N CYS A 326 0.10 23.21 14.39
CA CYS A 326 -1.30 23.02 13.96
C CYS A 326 -1.49 23.39 12.47
N LEU A 327 -0.62 24.26 11.92
CA LEU A 327 -0.74 24.77 10.54
C LEU A 327 -0.69 23.68 9.45
N PRO A 328 0.12 22.60 9.54
CA PRO A 328 0.12 21.54 8.53
C PRO A 328 -1.24 20.86 8.39
N ILE A 329 -1.97 20.68 9.49
CA ILE A 329 -3.32 20.11 9.48
C ILE A 329 -4.30 21.05 8.78
N LEU A 330 -4.26 22.35 9.13
CA LEU A 330 -5.07 23.36 8.44
C LEU A 330 -4.81 23.38 6.93
N GLY A 331 -3.55 23.19 6.52
CA GLY A 331 -3.17 23.13 5.11
C GLY A 331 -3.71 21.93 4.35
N VAL A 332 -4.05 20.81 5.00
CA VAL A 332 -4.65 19.64 4.35
C VAL A 332 -6.17 19.56 4.48
N LEU A 333 -6.79 20.41 5.31
CA LEU A 333 -8.24 20.44 5.49
C LEU A 333 -9.03 20.52 4.18
N PRO A 334 -8.64 21.29 3.15
CA PRO A 334 -9.38 21.32 1.89
C PRO A 334 -9.56 19.93 1.28
N TRP A 335 -8.51 19.10 1.22
CA TRP A 335 -8.61 17.72 0.69
C TRP A 335 -9.47 16.81 1.57
N VAL A 336 -9.37 16.96 2.90
CA VAL A 336 -10.19 16.17 3.83
C VAL A 336 -11.68 16.52 3.64
N LEU A 337 -12.01 17.81 3.60
CA LEU A 337 -13.38 18.29 3.40
C LEU A 337 -13.92 17.89 2.04
N THR A 338 -13.16 18.06 0.96
CA THR A 338 -13.56 17.62 -0.37
C THR A 338 -13.82 16.12 -0.40
N LYS A 339 -12.96 15.29 0.21
CA LYS A 339 -13.19 13.85 0.27
C LYS A 339 -14.46 13.50 1.05
N LEU A 340 -14.68 14.13 2.20
CA LEU A 340 -15.90 13.93 2.97
C LEU A 340 -17.14 14.29 2.14
N VAL A 341 -17.12 15.44 1.46
CA VAL A 341 -18.19 15.84 0.54
C VAL A 341 -18.43 14.77 -0.51
N LEU A 342 -17.39 14.28 -1.21
CA LEU A 342 -17.52 13.23 -2.23
C LEU A 342 -18.15 11.94 -1.69
N ILE A 343 -17.75 11.51 -0.48
CA ILE A 343 -18.31 10.32 0.17
C ILE A 343 -19.80 10.54 0.50
N TYR A 344 -20.17 11.70 1.03
CA TYR A 344 -21.55 12.00 1.42
C TYR A 344 -22.46 12.30 0.22
N THR A 345 -22.01 13.03 -0.79
CA THR A 345 -22.81 13.33 -2.00
C THR A 345 -22.94 12.13 -2.92
N GLY A 346 -21.92 11.27 -2.96
CA GLY A 346 -21.94 10.02 -3.71
C GLY A 346 -22.96 8.99 -3.22
N SER A 347 -23.49 9.19 -2.02
CA SER A 347 -24.34 8.25 -1.31
C SER A 347 -25.77 8.76 -1.10
N ALA A 348 -26.11 9.92 -1.67
CA ALA A 348 -27.42 10.56 -1.52
C ALA A 348 -28.60 9.71 -2.07
N ASP A 349 -28.31 8.65 -2.81
CA ASP A 349 -29.27 7.77 -3.50
C ASP A 349 -29.22 6.30 -3.04
N THR A 350 -28.44 5.96 -2.00
CA THR A 350 -28.27 4.59 -1.45
C THR A 350 -28.36 4.60 0.09
N VAL A 351 -28.39 3.41 0.72
CA VAL A 351 -28.33 3.21 2.19
C VAL A 351 -27.36 4.23 2.81
N SER A 352 -27.77 4.90 3.87
CA SER A 352 -27.00 6.04 4.37
C SER A 352 -25.55 5.62 4.66
N VAL A 353 -24.56 6.44 4.28
CA VAL A 353 -23.13 6.18 4.59
C VAL A 353 -22.95 5.83 6.06
N GLN A 354 -23.77 6.44 6.90
CA GLN A 354 -23.78 6.19 8.33
C GLN A 354 -24.22 4.76 8.66
N GLU A 355 -25.28 4.22 8.07
CA GLU A 355 -25.66 2.81 8.25
C GLU A 355 -24.55 1.84 7.82
N GLN A 356 -23.89 2.07 6.68
CA GLN A 356 -22.77 1.21 6.23
C GLN A 356 -21.54 1.27 7.15
N VAL A 357 -21.22 2.46 7.68
CA VAL A 357 -20.04 2.68 8.53
C VAL A 357 -20.31 2.28 10.00
N THR A 358 -21.58 2.23 10.39
CA THR A 358 -22.04 1.85 11.74
C THR A 358 -22.63 0.44 11.82
N GLU A 359 -22.57 -0.34 10.74
CA GLU A 359 -22.98 -1.74 10.76
C GLU A 359 -22.14 -2.51 11.79
N GLY A 360 -22.80 -3.30 12.65
CA GLY A 360 -22.14 -4.08 13.70
C GLY A 360 -21.61 -3.26 14.89
N VAL A 361 -22.06 -2.02 15.10
CA VAL A 361 -21.74 -1.26 16.35
C VAL A 361 -22.18 -2.03 17.59
N ASP A 362 -23.37 -2.63 17.57
CA ASP A 362 -23.95 -3.28 18.75
C ASP A 362 -23.13 -4.49 19.22
N THR A 363 -22.35 -5.09 18.33
CA THR A 363 -21.45 -6.23 18.61
C THR A 363 -19.99 -5.83 18.72
N LEU A 364 -19.68 -4.51 18.72
CA LEU A 364 -18.32 -4.00 18.73
C LEU A 364 -17.64 -4.19 20.10
N SER A 365 -16.71 -5.13 20.16
CA SER A 365 -15.91 -5.43 21.35
C SER A 365 -14.48 -4.92 21.22
N TYR A 366 -14.03 -4.10 22.18
CA TYR A 366 -12.65 -3.60 22.19
C TYR A 366 -11.62 -4.72 22.29
N PHE A 367 -11.90 -5.71 23.15
CA PHE A 367 -10.99 -6.83 23.35
C PHE A 367 -10.85 -7.65 22.06
N ASP A 368 -11.94 -7.85 21.32
CA ASP A 368 -11.88 -8.56 20.04
C ASP A 368 -11.13 -7.78 18.97
N GLN A 369 -11.27 -6.45 18.91
CA GLN A 369 -10.53 -5.63 17.95
C GLN A 369 -9.02 -5.63 18.22
N LEU A 370 -8.61 -5.52 19.50
CA LEU A 370 -7.19 -5.48 19.88
C LEU A 370 -6.55 -6.87 19.95
N PHE A 371 -7.13 -7.77 20.73
CA PHE A 371 -6.51 -9.05 21.06
C PHE A 371 -6.76 -10.09 19.98
N THR A 372 -8.03 -10.34 19.65
CA THR A 372 -8.40 -11.39 18.69
C THR A 372 -8.01 -10.99 17.28
N ARG A 373 -8.41 -9.80 16.83
CA ARG A 373 -8.21 -9.35 15.44
C ARG A 373 -6.81 -8.82 15.19
N PHE A 374 -6.36 -7.79 15.89
CA PHE A 374 -5.06 -7.16 15.60
C PHE A 374 -3.87 -8.04 16.01
N LEU A 375 -3.87 -8.57 17.23
CA LEU A 375 -2.78 -9.39 17.76
C LEU A 375 -2.88 -10.90 17.43
N ASN A 376 -3.94 -11.34 16.76
CA ASN A 376 -4.21 -12.74 16.45
C ASN A 376 -4.10 -13.65 17.70
N SER A 377 -4.70 -13.20 18.80
CA SER A 377 -4.70 -13.87 20.11
C SER A 377 -3.31 -14.09 20.74
N ARG A 378 -2.27 -13.40 20.27
CA ARG A 378 -0.90 -13.52 20.80
C ARG A 378 -0.57 -12.43 21.82
N GLY A 379 -1.04 -12.62 23.05
CA GLY A 379 -0.81 -11.68 24.16
C GLY A 379 0.67 -11.37 24.49
N ILE A 380 1.59 -12.27 24.16
CA ILE A 380 3.03 -12.08 24.37
C ILE A 380 3.58 -10.81 23.69
N PHE A 381 3.02 -10.43 22.53
CA PHE A 381 3.45 -9.20 21.85
C PHE A 381 3.02 -7.94 22.59
N LEU A 382 1.85 -7.95 23.22
CA LEU A 382 1.39 -6.83 24.04
C LEU A 382 2.25 -6.69 25.30
N ILE A 383 2.59 -7.80 25.94
CA ILE A 383 3.49 -7.81 27.11
C ILE A 383 4.87 -7.27 26.72
N GLY A 384 5.45 -7.78 25.62
CA GLY A 384 6.74 -7.30 25.12
C GLY A 384 6.71 -5.83 24.71
N PHE A 385 5.59 -5.35 24.16
CA PHE A 385 5.40 -3.95 23.81
C PHE A 385 5.36 -3.04 25.04
N ILE A 386 4.62 -3.42 26.09
CA ILE A 386 4.55 -2.68 27.35
C ILE A 386 5.94 -2.64 28.02
N ALA A 387 6.65 -3.77 28.07
CA ALA A 387 8.01 -3.82 28.59
C ALA A 387 8.96 -2.91 27.79
N ALA A 388 8.86 -2.91 26.46
CA ALA A 388 9.63 -2.02 25.60
C ALA A 388 9.33 -0.54 25.85
N LEU A 389 8.07 -0.16 26.04
CA LEU A 389 7.69 1.22 26.41
C LEU A 389 8.33 1.66 27.73
N LEU A 390 8.34 0.78 28.74
CA LEU A 390 8.99 1.06 30.02
C LEU A 390 10.50 1.24 29.86
N ILE A 391 11.18 0.39 29.10
CA ILE A 391 12.62 0.53 28.80
C ILE A 391 12.88 1.86 28.08
N VAL A 392 12.08 2.22 27.07
CA VAL A 392 12.23 3.50 26.36
C VAL A 392 11.98 4.68 27.31
N LEU A 393 10.98 4.61 28.20
CA LEU A 393 10.70 5.66 29.17
C LEU A 393 11.89 5.92 30.12
N LEU A 394 12.55 4.85 30.57
CA LEU A 394 13.63 4.89 31.55
C LEU A 394 15.00 5.23 30.94
N PHE A 395 15.33 4.70 29.77
CA PHE A 395 16.69 4.74 29.23
C PHE A 395 16.89 5.65 28.01
N SER A 396 15.82 6.12 27.37
CA SER A 396 15.94 6.93 26.16
C SER A 396 16.02 8.44 26.41
N MET A 397 16.54 9.17 25.43
CA MET A 397 16.54 10.63 25.45
C MET A 397 15.12 11.20 25.34
N LYS A 398 14.94 12.44 25.83
CA LYS A 398 13.67 13.19 25.75
C LYS A 398 13.01 13.13 24.36
N ARG A 399 13.77 13.31 23.29
CA ARG A 399 13.26 13.28 21.90
C ARG A 399 12.68 11.93 21.50
N ILE A 400 13.24 10.82 21.97
CA ILE A 400 12.72 9.47 21.66
C ILE A 400 11.41 9.24 22.41
N ARG A 401 11.34 9.64 23.69
CA ARG A 401 10.09 9.57 24.48
C ARG A 401 8.94 10.38 23.87
N GLN A 402 9.27 11.52 23.25
CA GLN A 402 8.30 12.38 22.56
C GLN A 402 7.65 11.75 21.33
N VAL A 403 8.30 10.78 20.68
CA VAL A 403 7.79 10.15 19.47
C VAL A 403 7.33 8.70 19.66
N ILE A 404 7.74 8.05 20.76
CA ILE A 404 7.36 6.68 21.09
C ILE A 404 6.38 6.68 22.26
N VAL A 405 6.84 7.03 23.47
CA VAL A 405 6.06 6.82 24.70
C VAL A 405 4.86 7.74 24.80
N TYR A 406 5.05 9.06 24.70
CA TYR A 406 3.94 10.00 24.87
C TYR A 406 2.85 9.84 23.81
N PRO A 407 3.17 9.68 22.51
CA PRO A 407 2.15 9.45 21.50
C PRO A 407 1.34 8.16 21.74
N THR A 408 1.98 7.07 22.17
CA THR A 408 1.26 5.84 22.53
C THR A 408 0.30 6.06 23.69
N LEU A 409 0.74 6.74 24.76
CA LEU A 409 -0.14 7.06 25.89
C LEU A 409 -1.31 7.94 25.47
N ILE A 410 -1.05 8.97 24.67
CA ILE A 410 -2.09 9.86 24.14
C ILE A 410 -3.09 9.07 23.30
N LEU A 411 -2.63 8.16 22.45
CA LEU A 411 -3.48 7.31 21.63
C LEU A 411 -4.45 6.49 22.50
N PHE A 412 -3.97 5.84 23.56
CA PHE A 412 -4.81 5.06 24.48
C PHE A 412 -5.74 5.93 25.34
N LEU A 413 -5.39 7.18 25.60
CA LEU A 413 -6.25 8.12 26.32
C LEU A 413 -7.38 8.67 25.44
N THR A 414 -7.16 8.77 24.12
CA THR A 414 -8.11 9.37 23.18
C THR A 414 -8.79 8.34 22.28
N PHE A 415 -8.14 7.94 21.19
CA PHE A 415 -8.79 7.23 20.09
C PHE A 415 -8.80 5.70 20.28
N ALA A 416 -7.74 5.15 20.89
CA ALA A 416 -7.64 3.72 21.23
C ALA A 416 -8.15 3.43 22.65
N ASN A 417 -8.98 4.32 23.20
CA ASN A 417 -9.55 4.19 24.54
C ASN A 417 -10.76 3.24 24.51
N PRO A 418 -10.80 2.18 25.34
CA PRO A 418 -11.95 1.29 25.45
C PRO A 418 -13.28 2.02 25.70
N ALA A 419 -13.26 3.09 26.50
CA ALA A 419 -14.47 3.88 26.80
C ALA A 419 -14.93 4.76 25.62
N ALA A 420 -14.06 5.00 24.63
CA ALA A 420 -14.35 5.81 23.45
C ALA A 420 -14.52 4.97 22.18
N ILE A 421 -14.52 3.63 22.26
CA ILE A 421 -14.55 2.76 21.08
C ILE A 421 -15.75 3.05 20.18
N THR A 422 -16.96 3.13 20.74
CA THR A 422 -18.19 3.37 19.98
C THR A 422 -18.16 4.70 19.22
N PRO A 423 -17.98 5.86 19.87
CA PRO A 423 -17.96 7.14 19.13
C PRO A 423 -16.78 7.24 18.16
N VAL A 424 -15.60 6.69 18.48
CA VAL A 424 -14.45 6.71 17.55
C VAL A 424 -14.69 5.80 16.35
N ALA A 425 -15.29 4.63 16.56
CA ALA A 425 -15.65 3.71 15.49
C ALA A 425 -16.71 4.34 14.57
N GLN A 426 -17.76 4.94 15.12
CA GLN A 426 -18.84 5.53 14.32
C GLN A 426 -18.43 6.82 13.58
N LEU A 427 -17.63 7.69 14.21
CA LEU A 427 -17.39 9.05 13.70
C LEU A 427 -16.05 9.23 13.00
N VAL A 428 -15.07 8.36 13.26
CA VAL A 428 -13.68 8.59 12.82
C VAL A 428 -13.16 7.49 11.90
N THR A 429 -13.39 6.23 12.25
CA THR A 429 -12.72 5.09 11.59
C THR A 429 -13.64 4.21 10.74
N GLY A 430 -14.83 3.90 11.24
CA GLY A 430 -15.72 2.84 10.78
C GLY A 430 -15.61 1.59 11.65
N THR A 431 -16.74 0.98 12.01
CA THR A 431 -16.81 -0.19 12.90
C THR A 431 -16.03 -1.39 12.39
N ALA A 432 -16.18 -1.70 11.10
CA ALA A 432 -15.52 -2.81 10.45
C ALA A 432 -13.98 -2.68 10.45
N VAL A 433 -13.44 -1.48 10.67
CA VAL A 433 -12.03 -1.14 10.49
C VAL A 433 -11.39 -0.43 11.69
N TYR A 434 -12.06 -0.37 12.84
CA TYR A 434 -11.55 0.28 14.06
C TYR A 434 -10.14 -0.20 14.45
N TRP A 435 -9.88 -1.52 14.37
CA TRP A 435 -8.60 -2.15 14.67
C TRP A 435 -7.39 -1.55 13.94
N ARG A 436 -7.57 -0.85 12.82
CA ARG A 436 -6.49 -0.16 12.08
C ARG A 436 -5.80 0.92 12.93
N ILE A 437 -6.48 1.42 13.97
CA ILE A 437 -5.89 2.37 14.91
C ILE A 437 -4.64 1.82 15.60
N PHE A 438 -4.58 0.50 15.83
CA PHE A 438 -3.47 -0.15 16.51
C PHE A 438 -2.21 -0.23 15.64
N TRP A 439 -2.28 0.08 14.34
CA TRP A 439 -1.10 0.28 13.48
C TRP A 439 -0.20 1.41 13.99
N LEU A 440 -0.79 2.40 14.67
CA LEU A 440 -0.06 3.54 15.24
C LEU A 440 0.76 3.19 16.50
N LEU A 441 0.62 1.97 17.04
CA LEU A 441 1.44 1.51 18.17
C LEU A 441 2.90 1.27 17.78
N HIS A 442 3.18 1.04 16.49
CA HIS A 442 4.53 0.79 15.98
C HIS A 442 5.30 -0.26 16.81
N ILE A 443 4.62 -1.36 17.16
CA ILE A 443 5.13 -2.39 18.08
C ILE A 443 6.56 -2.83 17.72
N PRO A 444 6.88 -3.21 16.47
CA PRO A 444 8.23 -3.66 16.13
C PRO A 444 9.29 -2.57 16.31
N LEU A 445 8.95 -1.31 15.97
CA LEU A 445 9.88 -0.19 16.10
C LEU A 445 10.19 0.09 17.58
N THR A 446 9.17 0.09 18.42
CA THR A 446 9.30 0.32 19.86
C THR A 446 10.14 -0.78 20.52
N MET A 447 9.91 -2.05 20.16
CA MET A 447 10.69 -3.19 20.65
C MET A 447 12.17 -3.08 20.26
N VAL A 448 12.48 -2.77 18.99
CA VAL A 448 13.87 -2.65 18.53
C VAL A 448 14.57 -1.45 19.16
N ILE A 449 13.89 -0.31 19.34
CA ILE A 449 14.46 0.83 20.08
C ILE A 449 14.83 0.41 21.50
N ALA A 450 13.95 -0.30 22.21
CA ALA A 450 14.22 -0.78 23.56
C ALA A 450 15.44 -1.73 23.60
N MET A 451 15.51 -2.69 22.68
CA MET A 451 16.64 -3.63 22.58
C MET A 451 17.98 -2.90 22.33
N ILE A 452 17.97 -1.90 21.46
CA ILE A 452 19.18 -1.11 21.15
C ILE A 452 19.60 -0.25 22.34
N LEU A 453 18.66 0.37 23.06
CA LEU A 453 18.97 1.13 24.27
C LEU A 453 19.59 0.26 25.37
N LEU A 454 19.17 -1.00 25.48
CA LEU A 454 19.80 -1.97 26.39
C LEU A 454 21.20 -2.36 25.91
N ALA A 455 21.37 -2.64 24.61
CA ALA A 455 22.68 -2.97 24.05
C ALA A 455 23.68 -1.80 24.18
N GLU A 456 23.24 -0.54 24.18
CA GLU A 456 24.11 0.61 24.45
C GLU A 456 24.68 0.63 25.88
N LYS A 457 24.06 -0.07 26.84
CA LYS A 457 24.57 -0.20 28.21
C LYS A 457 25.73 -1.18 28.32
N CYS A 458 25.92 -2.04 27.32
CA CYS A 458 27.05 -2.98 27.29
C CYS A 458 28.37 -2.22 27.10
N VAL A 459 29.37 -2.60 27.91
CA VAL A 459 30.67 -1.92 28.00
C VAL A 459 31.58 -2.39 26.87
N SER A 460 31.63 -3.70 26.62
CA SER A 460 32.49 -4.28 25.59
C SER A 460 31.73 -4.55 24.28
N ASN A 461 32.45 -4.54 23.15
CA ASN A 461 31.87 -4.93 21.86
C ASN A 461 31.38 -6.38 21.84
N ARG A 462 32.01 -7.28 22.63
CA ARG A 462 31.56 -8.67 22.77
C ARG A 462 30.20 -8.76 23.46
N GLU A 463 30.01 -8.01 24.54
CA GLU A 463 28.70 -7.92 25.22
C GLU A 463 27.62 -7.35 24.30
N ARG A 464 27.95 -6.34 23.48
CA ARG A 464 27.00 -5.76 22.51
C ARG A 464 26.56 -6.77 21.47
N VAL A 465 27.51 -7.50 20.89
CA VAL A 465 27.22 -8.58 19.93
C VAL A 465 26.37 -9.67 20.58
N LEU A 466 26.69 -10.06 21.81
CA LEU A 466 25.90 -11.03 22.57
C LEU A 466 24.47 -10.52 22.81
N ALA A 467 24.30 -9.27 23.26
CA ALA A 467 22.99 -8.66 23.52
C ALA A 467 22.13 -8.61 22.25
N VAL A 468 22.70 -8.20 21.12
CA VAL A 468 22.01 -8.18 19.82
C VAL A 468 21.67 -9.59 19.35
N SER A 469 22.55 -10.56 19.56
CA SER A 469 22.30 -11.97 19.20
C SER A 469 21.19 -12.59 20.05
N VAL A 470 21.15 -12.30 21.35
CA VAL A 470 20.07 -12.70 22.26
C VAL A 470 18.75 -12.06 21.85
N ALA A 471 18.74 -10.77 21.51
CA ALA A 471 17.55 -10.08 21.02
C ALA A 471 17.02 -10.70 19.71
N ALA A 472 17.90 -11.00 18.75
CA ALA A 472 17.54 -11.70 17.52
C ALA A 472 16.97 -13.10 17.79
N THR A 473 17.56 -13.84 18.72
CA THR A 473 17.09 -15.17 19.12
C THR A 473 15.70 -15.10 19.79
N LEU A 474 15.47 -14.10 20.65
CA LEU A 474 14.15 -13.88 21.27
C LEU A 474 13.08 -13.61 20.20
N ILE A 475 13.39 -12.75 19.23
CA ILE A 475 12.48 -12.44 18.13
C ILE A 475 12.17 -13.71 17.33
N PHE A 476 13.20 -14.48 16.98
CA PHE A 476 13.05 -15.75 16.27
C PHE A 476 12.16 -16.74 17.04
N SER A 477 12.43 -16.95 18.33
CA SER A 477 11.71 -17.92 19.17
C SER A 477 10.25 -17.54 19.47
N CYS A 478 9.93 -16.24 19.50
CA CYS A 478 8.57 -15.76 19.78
C CYS A 478 7.74 -15.50 18.51
N GLY A 479 8.40 -15.39 17.36
CA GLY A 479 7.78 -15.03 16.09
C GLY A 479 7.46 -16.24 15.21
N SER A 480 6.83 -15.96 14.07
CA SER A 480 6.65 -16.91 12.97
C SER A 480 7.03 -16.23 11.67
N SER A 481 7.72 -16.94 10.79
CA SER A 481 8.16 -16.37 9.51
C SER A 481 6.94 -15.91 8.68
N VAL A 482 7.02 -14.71 8.12
CA VAL A 482 6.02 -14.16 7.18
C VAL A 482 5.91 -15.01 5.90
N PHE A 483 6.94 -15.79 5.59
CA PHE A 483 7.04 -16.63 4.40
C PHE A 483 6.62 -18.08 4.62
N GLU A 484 6.58 -18.55 5.87
CA GLU A 484 6.26 -19.95 6.22
C GLU A 484 4.87 -20.06 6.88
N ASN A 485 4.05 -19.01 6.82
CA ASN A 485 2.69 -18.98 7.36
C ASN A 485 1.67 -19.78 6.51
N GLY A 486 2.14 -20.62 5.57
CA GLY A 486 1.31 -21.50 4.74
C GLY A 486 0.64 -20.85 3.52
N THR A 487 0.93 -19.59 3.21
CA THR A 487 0.26 -18.86 2.11
C THR A 487 1.11 -18.70 0.85
N TRP A 488 2.40 -19.06 0.89
CA TRP A 488 3.32 -18.81 -0.21
C TRP A 488 3.61 -20.06 -1.02
N GLU A 489 3.67 -19.88 -2.33
CA GLU A 489 4.05 -20.90 -3.29
C GLU A 489 4.97 -20.32 -4.37
N LEU A 490 5.64 -21.19 -5.13
CA LEU A 490 6.44 -20.72 -6.27
C LEU A 490 5.50 -20.09 -7.30
N ARG A 491 5.87 -18.93 -7.85
CA ARG A 491 5.00 -18.26 -8.82
C ARG A 491 4.71 -19.13 -10.05
N GLU A 492 3.46 -19.18 -10.48
CA GLU A 492 3.04 -19.95 -11.66
C GLU A 492 3.41 -19.22 -12.97
N ASN A 493 3.25 -17.90 -12.97
CA ASN A 493 3.51 -17.04 -14.12
C ASN A 493 4.14 -15.70 -13.67
N PRO A 494 4.64 -14.86 -14.60
CA PRO A 494 5.30 -13.60 -14.24
C PRO A 494 4.38 -12.61 -13.49
N TYR A 495 3.08 -12.65 -13.76
CA TYR A 495 2.08 -11.74 -13.18
C TYR A 495 1.67 -12.13 -11.76
N LYS A 496 1.96 -13.38 -11.38
CA LYS A 496 1.60 -14.00 -10.10
C LYS A 496 0.09 -14.02 -9.86
N LEU A 497 -0.63 -14.26 -10.95
CA LEU A 497 -2.07 -14.45 -10.96
C LEU A 497 -2.35 -15.93 -11.19
N ASP A 498 -3.61 -16.32 -11.03
CA ASP A 498 -4.07 -17.62 -11.50
C ASP A 498 -3.82 -17.77 -13.00
N SER A 499 -3.13 -18.83 -13.39
CA SER A 499 -2.77 -19.09 -14.80
C SER A 499 -4.01 -19.25 -15.69
N ARG A 500 -5.15 -19.71 -15.16
CA ARG A 500 -6.43 -19.82 -15.88
C ARG A 500 -6.93 -18.45 -16.32
N SER A 501 -6.91 -17.46 -15.41
CA SER A 501 -7.32 -16.08 -15.72
C SER A 501 -6.43 -15.46 -16.81
N VAL A 502 -5.11 -15.68 -16.73
CA VAL A 502 -4.15 -15.17 -17.73
C VAL A 502 -4.41 -15.81 -19.10
N GLN A 503 -4.60 -17.13 -19.16
CA GLN A 503 -4.87 -17.85 -20.41
C GLN A 503 -6.19 -17.39 -21.07
N ILE A 504 -7.25 -17.18 -20.29
CA ILE A 504 -8.53 -16.68 -20.79
C ILE A 504 -8.35 -15.28 -21.39
N ALA A 505 -7.70 -14.37 -20.67
CA ALA A 505 -7.50 -13.01 -21.14
C ALA A 505 -6.63 -12.96 -22.40
N ASP A 506 -5.51 -13.70 -22.42
CA ASP A 506 -4.63 -13.80 -23.59
C ASP A 506 -5.37 -14.39 -24.80
N ALA A 507 -6.25 -15.38 -24.60
CA ALA A 507 -7.06 -15.97 -25.68
C ALA A 507 -8.08 -14.98 -26.25
N ILE A 508 -8.74 -14.17 -25.40
CA ILE A 508 -9.64 -13.10 -25.84
C ILE A 508 -8.86 -12.02 -26.61
N HIS A 509 -7.70 -11.60 -26.10
CA HIS A 509 -6.84 -10.62 -26.77
C HIS A 509 -6.32 -11.13 -28.13
N ALA A 510 -6.06 -12.43 -28.26
CA ALA A 510 -5.66 -13.04 -29.52
C ALA A 510 -6.79 -13.10 -30.56
N ASP A 511 -8.05 -13.21 -30.13
CA ASP A 511 -9.21 -13.29 -31.02
C ASP A 511 -9.62 -11.91 -31.58
N VAL A 512 -9.68 -10.87 -30.73
CA VAL A 512 -10.25 -9.55 -31.10
C VAL A 512 -9.37 -8.33 -30.78
N GLY A 513 -8.16 -8.52 -30.25
CA GLY A 513 -7.28 -7.42 -29.81
C GLY A 513 -7.73 -6.74 -28.52
N THR A 514 -7.14 -5.58 -28.20
CA THR A 514 -7.32 -4.85 -26.92
C THR A 514 -7.95 -3.46 -27.09
N ASP A 515 -8.45 -3.14 -28.28
CA ASP A 515 -8.85 -1.76 -28.63
C ASP A 515 -10.24 -1.37 -28.10
N SER A 516 -11.05 -2.35 -27.71
CA SER A 516 -12.43 -2.13 -27.24
C SER A 516 -12.74 -3.05 -26.07
N SER A 517 -13.58 -2.56 -25.15
CA SER A 517 -13.99 -3.36 -24.01
C SER A 517 -14.75 -4.60 -24.47
N LYS A 518 -14.51 -5.74 -23.82
CA LYS A 518 -15.26 -6.99 -24.01
C LYS A 518 -15.94 -7.40 -22.73
N THR A 519 -17.05 -8.11 -22.82
CA THR A 519 -17.74 -8.65 -21.65
C THR A 519 -17.53 -10.16 -21.55
N LEU A 520 -17.23 -10.62 -20.33
CA LEU A 520 -16.89 -12.00 -20.03
C LEU A 520 -17.78 -12.52 -18.90
N PHE A 521 -18.37 -13.69 -19.13
CA PHE A 521 -19.08 -14.45 -18.12
C PHE A 521 -18.30 -15.73 -17.80
N LEU A 522 -17.99 -15.95 -16.53
CA LEU A 522 -17.08 -17.00 -16.08
C LEU A 522 -17.37 -17.40 -14.61
N PRO A 523 -16.85 -18.55 -14.14
CA PRO A 523 -16.92 -18.94 -12.73
C PRO A 523 -16.26 -17.91 -11.81
N GLU A 524 -16.82 -17.71 -10.61
CA GLU A 524 -16.32 -16.68 -9.68
C GLU A 524 -14.85 -16.94 -9.30
N GLU A 525 -14.44 -18.19 -9.09
CA GLU A 525 -13.08 -18.52 -8.66
C GLU A 525 -11.99 -18.22 -9.70
N ILE A 526 -12.36 -18.10 -10.98
CA ILE A 526 -11.43 -17.72 -12.07
C ILE A 526 -11.50 -16.20 -12.33
N SER A 527 -12.59 -15.54 -11.92
CA SER A 527 -12.85 -14.13 -12.19
C SER A 527 -11.86 -13.16 -11.56
N TYR A 528 -11.30 -13.52 -10.39
CA TYR A 528 -10.49 -12.61 -9.59
C TYR A 528 -9.29 -12.04 -10.37
N GLY A 529 -8.60 -12.90 -11.14
CA GLY A 529 -7.39 -12.51 -11.87
C GLY A 529 -7.62 -11.74 -13.17
N ILE A 530 -8.84 -11.72 -13.75
CA ILE A 530 -9.06 -11.12 -15.08
C ILE A 530 -8.81 -9.61 -15.06
N ARG A 531 -9.45 -8.90 -14.12
CA ARG A 531 -9.32 -7.45 -13.99
C ARG A 531 -7.97 -7.03 -13.38
N GLU A 532 -7.33 -7.92 -12.62
CA GLU A 532 -5.96 -7.73 -12.15
C GLU A 532 -4.95 -7.80 -13.30
N TYR A 533 -5.24 -8.63 -14.30
CA TYR A 533 -4.40 -8.79 -15.47
C TYR A 533 -4.56 -7.65 -16.48
N CYS A 534 -5.81 -7.23 -16.76
CA CYS A 534 -6.12 -6.26 -17.81
C CYS A 534 -7.34 -5.38 -17.49
N GLY A 535 -7.46 -4.23 -18.18
CA GLY A 535 -8.52 -3.23 -17.93
C GLY A 535 -9.66 -3.24 -18.94
N ASP A 536 -9.49 -3.97 -20.04
CA ASP A 536 -10.35 -3.98 -21.23
C ASP A 536 -11.34 -5.16 -21.26
N ILE A 537 -11.16 -6.18 -20.42
CA ILE A 537 -12.13 -7.27 -20.26
C ILE A 537 -12.99 -6.97 -19.03
N ALA A 538 -14.28 -6.76 -19.22
CA ALA A 538 -15.26 -6.55 -18.18
C ALA A 538 -15.89 -7.89 -17.75
N THR A 539 -16.17 -8.06 -16.46
CA THR A 539 -16.67 -9.30 -15.88
C THR A 539 -17.96 -9.04 -15.10
N PHE A 540 -19.00 -9.82 -15.39
CA PHE A 540 -20.27 -9.76 -14.65
C PHE A 540 -20.19 -10.39 -13.27
N ILE A 541 -19.42 -11.46 -13.15
CA ILE A 541 -19.22 -12.20 -11.91
C ILE A 541 -17.82 -11.93 -11.38
N ASN A 542 -17.75 -11.48 -10.13
CA ASN A 542 -16.55 -11.27 -9.35
C ASN A 542 -16.90 -11.13 -7.86
N ARG A 543 -15.87 -11.08 -7.00
CA ARG A 543 -15.97 -10.94 -5.54
C ARG A 543 -16.94 -9.84 -5.07
N TYR A 544 -17.03 -8.74 -5.81
CA TYR A 544 -17.79 -7.56 -5.44
C TYR A 544 -19.11 -7.43 -6.20
N SER A 545 -19.46 -8.35 -7.11
CA SER A 545 -20.60 -8.21 -8.02
C SER A 545 -21.91 -7.90 -7.30
N SER A 546 -22.26 -8.64 -6.25
CA SER A 546 -23.52 -8.41 -5.51
C SER A 546 -23.64 -6.96 -5.03
N GLY A 547 -22.63 -6.47 -4.30
CA GLY A 547 -22.63 -5.09 -3.77
C GLY A 547 -22.51 -4.04 -4.87
N THR A 548 -21.72 -4.32 -5.92
CA THR A 548 -21.55 -3.43 -7.07
C THR A 548 -22.87 -3.24 -7.83
N PHE A 549 -23.63 -4.30 -8.09
CA PHE A 549 -24.94 -4.20 -8.73
C PHE A 549 -25.98 -3.53 -7.83
N GLU A 550 -25.96 -3.81 -6.52
CA GLU A 550 -26.86 -3.18 -5.56
C GLU A 550 -26.67 -1.66 -5.52
N VAL A 551 -25.43 -1.18 -5.36
CA VAL A 551 -25.10 0.26 -5.32
C VAL A 551 -25.46 0.96 -6.63
N ASN A 552 -25.44 0.24 -7.76
CA ASN A 552 -25.82 0.77 -9.07
C ASN A 552 -27.31 0.54 -9.41
N LYS A 553 -28.16 0.19 -8.43
CA LYS A 553 -29.62 -0.03 -8.60
C LYS A 553 -29.98 -1.12 -9.62
N LYS A 554 -29.10 -2.12 -9.76
CA LYS A 554 -29.20 -3.26 -10.69
C LYS A 554 -29.30 -4.60 -9.96
N ALA A 555 -29.73 -4.62 -8.69
CA ALA A 555 -29.86 -5.86 -7.91
C ALA A 555 -30.74 -6.92 -8.59
N ALA A 556 -31.85 -6.51 -9.25
CA ALA A 556 -32.71 -7.44 -9.99
C ALA A 556 -32.02 -8.07 -11.21
N GLU A 557 -31.20 -7.29 -11.93
CA GLU A 557 -30.38 -7.78 -13.04
C GLU A 557 -29.37 -8.83 -12.54
N TYR A 558 -28.71 -8.56 -11.41
CA TYR A 558 -27.79 -9.51 -10.80
C TYR A 558 -28.48 -10.81 -10.37
N SER A 559 -29.65 -10.73 -9.72
CA SER A 559 -30.44 -11.91 -9.35
C SER A 559 -30.88 -12.73 -10.56
N SER A 560 -31.18 -12.07 -11.68
CA SER A 560 -31.51 -12.74 -12.95
C SER A 560 -30.29 -13.47 -13.51
N LEU A 561 -29.12 -12.81 -13.57
CA LEU A 561 -27.86 -13.43 -14.01
C LEU A 561 -27.49 -14.63 -13.13
N GLN A 562 -27.68 -14.53 -11.82
CA GLN A 562 -27.43 -15.63 -10.88
C GLN A 562 -28.34 -16.83 -11.16
N THR A 563 -29.65 -16.61 -11.21
CA THR A 563 -30.63 -17.70 -11.32
C THR A 563 -30.68 -18.31 -12.72
N GLN A 564 -30.52 -17.50 -13.76
CA GLN A 564 -30.74 -17.93 -15.16
C GLN A 564 -29.47 -18.34 -15.89
N LEU A 565 -28.29 -17.93 -15.39
CA LEU A 565 -27.00 -18.26 -16.01
C LEU A 565 -26.04 -18.90 -15.02
N TYR A 566 -25.72 -18.24 -13.90
CA TYR A 566 -24.66 -18.70 -13.00
C TYR A 566 -24.95 -20.08 -12.40
N THR A 567 -26.12 -20.25 -11.78
CA THR A 567 -26.53 -21.53 -11.17
C THR A 567 -26.59 -22.66 -12.20
N PRO A 568 -27.30 -22.53 -13.36
CA PRO A 568 -27.30 -23.57 -14.39
C PRO A 568 -25.90 -23.94 -14.90
N LEU A 569 -25.04 -22.96 -15.14
CA LEU A 569 -23.73 -23.16 -15.76
C LEU A 569 -22.68 -23.75 -14.80
N TYR A 570 -22.68 -23.32 -13.54
CA TYR A 570 -21.56 -23.58 -12.63
C TYR A 570 -21.94 -24.34 -11.34
N GLU A 571 -23.20 -24.28 -10.91
CA GLU A 571 -23.67 -25.04 -9.74
C GLU A 571 -24.33 -26.35 -10.17
N ASP A 572 -25.35 -26.26 -11.03
CA ASP A 572 -26.08 -27.44 -11.55
C ASP A 572 -25.29 -28.15 -12.66
N CYS A 573 -24.40 -27.41 -13.35
CA CYS A 573 -23.63 -27.88 -14.50
C CYS A 573 -24.51 -28.49 -15.61
N HIS A 574 -25.75 -28.02 -15.73
CA HIS A 574 -26.74 -28.48 -16.68
C HIS A 574 -27.62 -27.33 -17.18
N TRP A 575 -27.84 -27.24 -18.49
CA TRP A 575 -28.51 -26.08 -19.07
C TRP A 575 -29.28 -26.34 -20.37
N ASP A 576 -30.18 -25.41 -20.69
CA ASP A 576 -30.83 -25.31 -21.99
C ASP A 576 -30.07 -24.34 -22.92
N ALA A 577 -29.72 -24.81 -24.12
CA ALA A 577 -28.93 -24.03 -25.08
C ALA A 577 -29.65 -22.76 -25.53
N ALA A 578 -30.94 -22.83 -25.85
CA ALA A 578 -31.71 -21.69 -26.34
C ALA A 578 -31.86 -20.62 -25.25
N GLN A 579 -32.06 -21.05 -24.00
CA GLN A 579 -32.12 -20.15 -22.86
C GLN A 579 -30.79 -19.40 -22.64
N ILE A 580 -29.64 -20.09 -22.68
CA ILE A 580 -28.35 -19.41 -22.54
C ILE A 580 -28.10 -18.44 -23.67
N GLU A 581 -28.37 -18.84 -24.93
CA GLU A 581 -28.20 -17.95 -26.08
C GLU A 581 -28.99 -16.65 -25.92
N GLN A 582 -30.27 -16.77 -25.54
CA GLN A 582 -31.14 -15.63 -25.29
C GLN A 582 -30.60 -14.72 -24.17
N GLN A 583 -30.14 -15.30 -23.07
CA GLN A 583 -29.63 -14.53 -21.92
C GLN A 583 -28.27 -13.88 -22.18
N MET A 584 -27.39 -14.55 -22.91
CA MET A 584 -26.11 -13.97 -23.34
C MET A 584 -26.33 -12.77 -24.26
N GLN A 585 -27.24 -12.89 -25.23
CA GLN A 585 -27.58 -11.80 -26.14
C GLN A 585 -28.26 -10.63 -25.41
N SER A 586 -29.26 -10.90 -24.55
CA SER A 586 -29.99 -9.85 -23.83
C SER A 586 -29.11 -9.06 -22.85
N SER A 587 -28.11 -9.73 -22.28
CA SER A 587 -27.16 -9.12 -21.33
C SER A 587 -25.94 -8.50 -22.00
N GLY A 588 -25.78 -8.66 -23.33
CA GLY A 588 -24.63 -8.18 -24.08
C GLY A 588 -23.32 -8.84 -23.64
N ILE A 589 -23.32 -10.16 -23.45
CA ILE A 589 -22.14 -10.94 -23.09
C ILE A 589 -21.42 -11.43 -24.35
N ASP A 590 -20.16 -11.04 -24.52
CA ASP A 590 -19.34 -11.38 -25.69
C ASP A 590 -18.66 -12.74 -25.59
N TYR A 591 -18.25 -13.14 -24.38
CA TYR A 591 -17.50 -14.36 -24.13
C TYR A 591 -18.04 -15.13 -22.93
N LEU A 592 -17.99 -16.46 -23.04
CA LEU A 592 -18.41 -17.40 -22.00
C LEU A 592 -17.31 -18.43 -21.73
N VAL A 593 -17.02 -18.67 -20.45
CA VAL A 593 -16.10 -19.73 -20.00
C VAL A 593 -16.91 -20.84 -19.36
N LEU A 594 -16.73 -22.08 -19.81
CA LEU A 594 -17.38 -23.26 -19.24
C LEU A 594 -16.33 -24.26 -18.76
N TYR A 595 -16.64 -25.07 -17.75
CA TYR A 595 -15.78 -26.20 -17.41
C TYR A 595 -15.80 -27.23 -18.55
N THR A 596 -14.65 -27.67 -19.05
CA THR A 596 -14.61 -28.59 -20.20
C THR A 596 -15.32 -29.91 -19.92
N ARG A 597 -15.29 -30.36 -18.65
CA ARG A 597 -15.97 -31.58 -18.19
C ARG A 597 -17.48 -31.58 -18.38
N THR A 598 -18.13 -30.41 -18.51
CA THR A 598 -19.60 -30.32 -18.64
C THR A 598 -20.08 -30.37 -20.09
N LEU A 599 -19.17 -30.17 -21.07
CA LEU A 599 -19.51 -30.15 -22.49
C LEU A 599 -20.08 -31.47 -23.04
N PRO A 600 -19.61 -32.67 -22.64
CA PRO A 600 -20.15 -33.93 -23.19
C PRO A 600 -21.62 -34.19 -22.86
N GLU A 601 -22.12 -33.61 -21.76
CA GLU A 601 -23.48 -33.84 -21.23
C GLU A 601 -24.46 -32.72 -21.61
N ASN A 602 -23.98 -31.66 -22.26
CA ASN A 602 -24.78 -30.48 -22.57
C ASN A 602 -24.63 -30.06 -24.03
N THR A 603 -25.70 -29.52 -24.60
CA THR A 603 -25.68 -28.91 -25.94
C THR A 603 -25.32 -27.43 -25.86
N LEU A 604 -24.53 -26.94 -26.81
CA LEU A 604 -24.22 -25.52 -26.96
C LEU A 604 -24.97 -24.91 -28.15
N PRO A 605 -25.30 -23.60 -28.11
CA PRO A 605 -25.84 -22.89 -29.25
C PRO A 605 -24.90 -22.93 -30.46
N GLU A 606 -25.43 -23.03 -31.68
CA GLU A 606 -24.62 -22.99 -32.91
C GLU A 606 -23.91 -21.64 -33.11
N SER A 607 -24.42 -20.56 -32.51
CA SER A 607 -23.82 -19.23 -32.55
C SER A 607 -22.53 -19.11 -31.75
N PHE A 608 -22.18 -20.11 -30.92
CA PHE A 608 -21.01 -20.06 -30.06
C PHE A 608 -19.81 -20.68 -30.77
N THR A 609 -18.75 -19.89 -30.90
CA THR A 609 -17.49 -20.37 -31.49
C THR A 609 -16.50 -20.67 -30.39
N CYS A 610 -16.00 -21.90 -30.31
CA CYS A 610 -14.90 -22.23 -29.38
C CYS A 610 -13.62 -21.53 -29.84
N ILE A 611 -13.07 -20.68 -28.98
CA ILE A 611 -11.83 -19.93 -29.24
C ILE A 611 -10.64 -20.64 -28.63
N TRP A 612 -10.85 -21.29 -27.48
CA TRP A 612 -9.80 -21.98 -26.75
C TRP A 612 -10.37 -23.09 -25.86
N GLN A 613 -9.62 -24.17 -25.67
CA GLN A 613 -10.01 -25.28 -24.82
C GLN A 613 -8.78 -26.00 -24.25
N ASN A 614 -8.84 -26.37 -22.96
CA ASN A 614 -7.94 -27.33 -22.31
C ASN A 614 -8.76 -28.38 -21.53
N ASP A 615 -8.13 -29.12 -20.61
CA ASP A 615 -8.82 -30.14 -19.81
C ASP A 615 -9.71 -29.56 -18.70
N GLU A 616 -9.52 -28.30 -18.30
CA GLU A 616 -10.21 -27.66 -17.19
C GLU A 616 -11.39 -26.78 -17.65
N PHE A 617 -11.16 -25.92 -18.65
CA PHE A 617 -12.14 -24.97 -19.16
C PHE A 617 -12.07 -24.76 -20.68
N SER A 618 -13.19 -24.28 -21.22
CA SER A 618 -13.37 -23.95 -22.62
C SER A 618 -13.94 -22.55 -22.75
N LEU A 619 -13.32 -21.73 -23.60
CA LEU A 619 -13.70 -20.35 -23.88
C LEU A 619 -14.44 -20.29 -25.20
N PHE A 620 -15.63 -19.69 -25.17
CA PHE A 620 -16.50 -19.50 -26.32
C PHE A 620 -16.72 -18.01 -26.57
N ARG A 621 -16.72 -17.63 -27.85
CA ARG A 621 -17.23 -16.33 -28.32
C ARG A 621 -18.70 -16.47 -28.67
N CYS A 622 -19.52 -15.57 -28.14
CA CYS A 622 -20.93 -15.45 -28.43
C CYS A 622 -21.11 -14.49 -29.61
N SER A 623 -21.63 -14.97 -30.74
CA SER A 623 -21.92 -14.09 -31.88
C SER A 623 -23.13 -13.21 -31.56
N GLN A 624 -22.96 -11.89 -31.49
CA GLN A 624 -24.11 -10.97 -31.41
C GLN A 624 -24.78 -10.92 -32.79
N SER A 625 -26.11 -11.10 -32.86
CA SER A 625 -26.83 -10.94 -34.12
C SER A 625 -26.61 -9.51 -34.62
N GLN A 626 -26.06 -9.38 -35.82
CA GLN A 626 -26.04 -8.11 -36.53
C GLN A 626 -27.49 -7.78 -36.91
N ASP A 627 -28.14 -6.94 -36.12
CA ASP A 627 -29.32 -6.19 -36.56
C ASP A 627 -28.89 -4.90 -37.27
#